data_AF-A0A366FBH0-F1
#
_entry.id   AF-A0A366FBH0-F1
#
_cell.length_a   1.000
_cell.length_b   1.000
_cell.length_c   1.000
_cell.angle_alpha   90.00
_cell.angle_beta   90.00
_cell.angle_gamma   90.00
#
_symmetry.space_group_name_H-M   'P 1'
#
loop_
_entity.id
_entity.type
_entity.pdbx_description
1 polymer ?
#
loop_
_entity_poly.entity_id
_entity_poly.type
_entity_poly.pdbx_seq_one_letter_code
_entity_poly.pdbx_strand_id
1 'polypeptide(L)'
;MDARRSTRGFRSGILADTENRRPIRPRRLAAIAAAAIAACVPAAARAETLSLLVPAYFAPGAGGTEGYTDGWAQLAASAGKVPITAILSPNSGPDSGAVPIYTVAVANLERAGGRVVGYVNTHDGALPLADAEAQVTAYLSQYPGAIDGFLIDNMSSHYSGLSYYQALYAFVKSLGAYQVIGNPGGDTHRAYLTAADTLVTFEGAAAAYPAATPPSWVAAQPASSFVNTISDQFSVSGMAADIALARERNAGYVYVTDQSMYSTDSFLYDRMPSYWNAEVATVAASGAAVPEPGAVVLTALGMVAMAGAMAQSRRRGQTARANGGAPRSVERIGAG
;
A
#
# COMPACT_ATOMS: atom_id res chain seq x y z
N MET A 1 -6.04 56.99 1.62
CA MET A 1 -5.61 58.40 1.70
C MET A 1 -4.13 58.46 1.36
N ASP A 2 -3.76 59.44 0.52
CA ASP A 2 -2.42 59.81 0.03
C ASP A 2 -1.63 58.95 -0.99
N ALA A 3 -1.93 59.27 -2.26
CA ALA A 3 -1.06 59.93 -3.25
C ALA A 3 0.34 59.35 -3.57
N ARG A 4 0.51 58.87 -4.82
CA ARG A 4 1.69 59.16 -5.64
C ARG A 4 1.33 59.33 -7.13
N ARG A 5 1.65 60.50 -7.67
CA ARG A 5 1.78 60.82 -9.10
C ARG A 5 3.12 60.27 -9.64
N SER A 6 3.17 59.87 -10.90
CA SER A 6 3.91 60.60 -11.95
C SER A 6 3.92 59.84 -13.28
N THR A 7 3.87 60.59 -14.37
CA THR A 7 3.55 60.22 -15.75
C THR A 7 4.72 60.42 -16.71
N ARG A 8 4.75 59.60 -17.78
CA ARG A 8 5.34 59.83 -19.14
C ARG A 8 6.88 59.95 -19.19
N GLY A 9 7.61 59.49 -20.22
CA GLY A 9 7.31 59.02 -21.58
C GLY A 9 8.49 59.40 -22.50
N PHE A 10 8.48 58.94 -23.76
CA PHE A 10 9.40 59.27 -24.90
C PHE A 10 10.70 58.44 -24.99
N ARG A 11 11.20 57.97 -26.15
CA ARG A 11 10.87 58.20 -27.58
C ARG A 11 11.50 57.11 -28.47
N SER A 12 10.90 56.90 -29.65
CA SER A 12 11.33 56.02 -30.75
C SER A 12 12.59 56.49 -31.51
N GLY A 13 13.29 55.54 -32.14
CA GLY A 13 14.29 55.75 -33.19
C GLY A 13 14.08 54.76 -34.34
N ILE A 14 13.93 55.33 -35.53
CA ILE A 14 13.59 54.83 -36.89
C ILE A 14 14.83 55.22 -37.74
N LEU A 15 15.53 54.42 -38.55
CA LEU A 15 15.33 53.92 -39.94
C LEU A 15 16.69 53.27 -40.30
N ALA A 16 16.76 52.00 -40.73
CA ALA A 16 16.77 51.53 -42.12
C ALA A 16 18.08 51.80 -42.89
N ASP A 17 18.74 50.72 -43.31
CA ASP A 17 19.57 50.68 -44.50
C ASP A 17 19.23 49.43 -45.34
N THR A 18 19.03 49.68 -46.62
CA THR A 18 18.72 48.76 -47.73
C THR A 18 20.02 48.12 -48.20
N GLU A 19 20.13 46.87 -48.64
CA GLU A 19 19.60 46.30 -49.88
C GLU A 19 20.32 44.94 -50.09
N ASN A 20 19.64 43.86 -50.48
CA ASN A 20 20.06 42.88 -51.50
C ASN A 20 19.06 41.71 -51.56
N ARG A 21 18.18 41.68 -52.56
CA ARG A 21 17.18 40.61 -52.77
C ARG A 21 17.58 39.72 -53.95
N ARG A 22 17.65 38.41 -53.72
CA ARG A 22 17.38 37.37 -54.75
C ARG A 22 16.08 36.64 -54.42
N PRO A 23 15.25 36.23 -55.40
CA PRO A 23 13.90 35.75 -55.14
C PRO A 23 13.88 34.24 -54.85
N ILE A 24 13.36 33.85 -53.68
CA ILE A 24 13.02 32.46 -53.38
C ILE A 24 11.49 32.34 -53.43
N ARG A 25 11.01 31.42 -54.28
CA ARG A 25 9.58 31.09 -54.48
C ARG A 25 8.95 30.54 -53.18
N PRO A 26 7.66 30.85 -52.90
CA PRO A 26 7.02 30.47 -51.65
C PRO A 26 6.63 28.98 -51.68
N ARG A 27 7.22 28.18 -50.78
CA ARG A 27 6.62 26.89 -50.41
C ARG A 27 5.84 27.08 -49.12
N ARG A 28 4.55 26.76 -49.24
CA ARG A 28 3.47 26.93 -48.27
C ARG A 28 3.83 26.40 -46.90
N LEU A 29 3.58 27.23 -45.88
CA LEU A 29 3.44 26.84 -44.49
C LEU A 29 2.44 25.68 -44.37
N ALA A 30 2.86 24.61 -43.73
CA ALA A 30 1.96 23.71 -43.01
C ALA A 30 2.53 23.59 -41.59
N ALA A 31 2.00 24.41 -40.70
CA ALA A 31 2.20 24.27 -39.27
C ALA A 31 1.37 23.08 -38.78
N ILE A 32 2.01 22.11 -38.13
CA ILE A 32 1.36 21.31 -37.10
C ILE A 32 2.35 21.29 -35.93
N ALA A 33 2.08 22.16 -34.96
CA ALA A 33 2.68 22.10 -33.64
C ALA A 33 2.14 20.85 -32.94
N ALA A 34 2.98 19.84 -32.74
CA ALA A 34 2.71 18.74 -31.82
C ALA A 34 3.49 19.00 -30.53
N ALA A 35 2.94 19.88 -29.69
CA ALA A 35 3.28 19.95 -28.29
C ALA A 35 2.12 19.29 -27.52
N ALA A 36 2.35 18.08 -27.00
CA ALA A 36 1.50 17.48 -26.00
C ALA A 36 2.38 16.64 -25.05
N ILE A 37 2.80 17.32 -23.99
CA ILE A 37 2.83 16.84 -22.61
C ILE A 37 3.38 15.41 -22.48
N ALA A 38 4.70 15.29 -22.35
CA ALA A 38 5.26 14.19 -21.57
C ALA A 38 4.75 14.40 -20.14
N ALA A 39 3.63 13.76 -19.82
CA ALA A 39 3.09 13.72 -18.50
C ALA A 39 4.22 13.28 -17.56
N CYS A 40 4.46 14.08 -16.54
CA CYS A 40 4.90 13.57 -15.26
C CYS A 40 3.85 12.53 -14.85
N VAL A 41 4.01 11.30 -15.34
CA VAL A 41 3.35 10.16 -14.74
C VAL A 41 4.00 10.07 -13.37
N PRO A 42 3.28 10.31 -12.26
CA PRO A 42 3.83 9.91 -10.98
C PRO A 42 4.17 8.43 -11.17
N ALA A 43 5.42 8.05 -10.91
CA ALA A 43 5.80 6.65 -10.86
C ALA A 43 4.68 5.94 -10.10
N ALA A 44 3.94 5.05 -10.77
CA ALA A 44 2.81 4.38 -10.17
C ALA A 44 3.31 3.89 -8.81
N ALA A 45 2.74 4.44 -7.73
CA ALA A 45 3.11 4.02 -6.39
C ALA A 45 2.98 2.51 -6.44
N ARG A 46 4.10 1.78 -6.23
CA ARG A 46 4.02 0.33 -6.08
C ARG A 46 2.91 0.13 -5.06
N ALA A 47 1.82 -0.51 -5.47
CA ALA A 47 0.71 -0.77 -4.56
C ALA A 47 1.35 -1.39 -3.31
N GLU A 48 1.29 -0.68 -2.18
CA GLU A 48 1.91 -1.17 -0.97
C GLU A 48 1.28 -2.53 -0.67
N THR A 49 2.13 -3.52 -0.40
CA THR A 49 1.66 -4.86 -0.10
C THR A 49 0.88 -4.80 1.20
N LEU A 50 -0.42 -5.11 1.14
CA LEU A 50 -1.25 -5.23 2.34
C LEU A 50 -0.67 -6.32 3.23
N SER A 51 -0.64 -6.04 4.53
CA SER A 51 -0.12 -6.92 5.56
C SER A 51 -1.25 -7.39 6.46
N LEU A 52 -1.09 -8.54 7.10
CA LEU A 52 -2.01 -9.01 8.13
C LEU A 52 -1.54 -8.51 9.50
N LEU A 53 -2.38 -7.79 10.24
CA LEU A 53 -2.16 -7.47 11.66
C LEU A 53 -3.09 -8.34 12.50
N VAL A 54 -2.58 -9.42 13.07
CA VAL A 54 -3.40 -10.43 13.75
C VAL A 54 -3.40 -10.18 15.26
N PRO A 55 -4.56 -9.88 15.89
CA PRO A 55 -4.70 -9.91 17.34
C PRO A 55 -4.63 -11.37 17.82
N ALA A 56 -3.44 -11.82 18.20
CA ALA A 56 -3.18 -13.21 18.58
C ALA A 56 -3.46 -13.43 20.07
N TYR A 57 -4.71 -13.18 20.50
CA TYR A 57 -5.13 -13.26 21.91
C TYR A 57 -5.47 -14.69 22.34
N PHE A 58 -4.69 -15.63 21.83
CA PHE A 58 -4.77 -17.04 22.12
C PHE A 58 -3.39 -17.61 22.45
N ALA A 59 -3.37 -18.59 23.35
CA ALA A 59 -2.14 -19.24 23.76
C ALA A 59 -1.56 -20.13 22.65
N PRO A 60 -0.22 -20.22 22.51
CA PRO A 60 0.42 -21.24 21.68
C PRO A 60 -0.06 -22.64 22.04
N GLY A 61 -0.34 -23.45 21.02
CA GLY A 61 -0.98 -24.77 21.16
C GLY A 61 -2.52 -24.76 21.17
N ALA A 62 -3.13 -23.57 21.12
CA ALA A 62 -4.58 -23.38 21.05
C ALA A 62 -4.95 -22.28 20.04
N GLY A 63 -6.24 -22.01 19.90
CA GLY A 63 -6.75 -20.85 19.15
C GLY A 63 -6.46 -20.88 17.65
N GLY A 64 -6.17 -22.04 17.06
CA GLY A 64 -6.09 -22.19 15.61
C GLY A 64 -7.47 -22.14 14.96
N THR A 65 -7.53 -22.39 13.65
CA THR A 65 -8.79 -22.45 12.89
C THR A 65 -9.83 -23.33 13.62
N GLU A 66 -11.06 -22.82 13.76
CA GLU A 66 -12.16 -23.44 14.54
C GLU A 66 -11.88 -23.64 16.05
N GLY A 67 -10.77 -23.12 16.58
CA GLY A 67 -10.40 -23.18 18.00
C GLY A 67 -9.67 -24.47 18.42
N TYR A 68 -9.44 -25.41 17.52
CA TYR A 68 -8.94 -26.76 17.86
C TYR A 68 -7.44 -26.98 17.63
N THR A 69 -6.80 -26.09 16.87
CA THR A 69 -5.40 -26.24 16.44
C THR A 69 -4.52 -25.16 17.07
N ASP A 70 -3.22 -25.13 16.76
CA ASP A 70 -2.30 -24.10 17.23
C ASP A 70 -2.30 -22.89 16.29
N GLY A 71 -2.88 -21.78 16.73
CA GLY A 71 -2.94 -20.54 15.95
C GLY A 71 -1.57 -19.91 15.71
N TRP A 72 -0.66 -19.96 16.68
CA TRP A 72 0.70 -19.44 16.52
C TRP A 72 1.50 -20.24 15.49
N ALA A 73 1.31 -21.56 15.46
CA ALA A 73 1.88 -22.39 14.40
C ALA A 73 1.29 -22.05 13.01
N GLN A 74 -0.01 -21.74 12.92
CA GLN A 74 -0.64 -21.30 11.67
C GLN A 74 -0.12 -19.95 11.18
N LEU A 75 0.14 -19.00 12.09
CA LEU A 75 0.78 -17.72 11.78
C LEU A 75 2.17 -17.95 11.20
N ALA A 76 3.02 -18.73 11.88
CA ALA A 76 4.37 -19.03 11.39
C ALA A 76 4.36 -19.74 10.02
N ALA A 77 3.44 -20.68 9.80
CA ALA A 77 3.29 -21.36 8.50
C ALA A 77 2.84 -20.41 7.36
N SER A 78 2.24 -19.28 7.69
CA SER A 78 1.69 -18.31 6.73
C SER A 78 2.62 -17.10 6.51
N ALA A 79 3.52 -16.80 7.44
CA ALA A 79 4.42 -15.65 7.39
C ALA A 79 5.39 -15.68 6.20
N GLY A 80 5.72 -16.86 5.67
CA GLY A 80 6.51 -16.99 4.44
C GLY A 80 5.71 -16.70 3.15
N LYS A 81 4.39 -16.52 3.23
CA LYS A 81 3.50 -16.31 2.07
C LYS A 81 3.05 -14.85 1.95
N VAL A 82 2.81 -14.19 3.08
CA VAL A 82 2.38 -12.79 3.17
C VAL A 82 3.02 -12.13 4.40
N PRO A 83 3.20 -10.80 4.41
CA PRO A 83 3.62 -10.11 5.62
C PRO A 83 2.60 -10.29 6.75
N ILE A 84 3.05 -10.76 7.90
CA ILE A 84 2.22 -10.96 9.11
C ILE A 84 2.88 -10.25 10.27
N THR A 85 2.10 -9.46 11.00
CA THR A 85 2.45 -8.92 12.31
C THR A 85 1.47 -9.47 13.33
N ALA A 86 1.95 -10.18 14.34
CA ALA A 86 1.12 -10.74 15.41
C ALA A 86 1.18 -9.86 16.67
N ILE A 87 0.04 -9.63 17.30
CA ILE A 87 -0.04 -8.89 18.57
C ILE A 87 0.05 -9.90 19.72
N LEU A 88 1.14 -9.81 20.49
CA LEU A 88 1.44 -10.65 21.64
C LEU A 88 0.82 -10.06 22.92
N SER A 89 -0.14 -10.78 23.52
CA SER A 89 -0.79 -10.39 24.78
C SER A 89 -0.94 -11.58 25.75
N PRO A 90 0.14 -12.02 26.42
CA PRO A 90 0.10 -13.17 27.32
C PRO A 90 -0.91 -13.04 28.47
N ASN A 91 -1.11 -11.82 28.96
CA ASN A 91 -2.00 -11.54 30.10
C ASN A 91 -2.64 -10.14 30.00
N SER A 92 -3.28 -9.83 28.85
CA SER A 92 -3.81 -8.48 28.56
C SER A 92 -2.74 -7.38 28.69
N GLY A 93 -1.53 -7.72 28.23
CA GLY A 93 -0.28 -7.07 28.56
C GLY A 93 0.83 -8.12 28.76
N PRO A 94 2.03 -7.71 29.21
CA PRO A 94 3.08 -8.66 29.55
C PRO A 94 2.68 -9.48 30.79
N ASP A 95 3.20 -10.69 30.90
CA ASP A 95 3.10 -11.46 32.15
C ASP A 95 4.16 -10.92 33.15
N SER A 96 4.16 -11.44 34.37
CA SER A 96 5.18 -11.25 35.40
C SER A 96 6.60 -11.65 34.94
N GLY A 97 6.71 -12.48 33.90
CA GLY A 97 7.98 -12.91 33.31
C GLY A 97 7.80 -13.57 31.95
N ALA A 98 8.91 -13.96 31.32
CA ALA A 98 8.87 -14.65 30.04
C ALA A 98 8.18 -16.01 30.19
N VAL A 99 7.14 -16.25 29.39
CA VAL A 99 6.39 -17.50 29.40
C VAL A 99 6.96 -18.42 28.31
N PRO A 100 7.49 -19.62 28.64
CA PRO A 100 8.25 -20.44 27.69
C PRO A 100 7.53 -20.78 26.39
N ILE A 101 6.21 -21.06 26.46
CA ILE A 101 5.42 -21.39 25.25
C ILE A 101 5.34 -20.21 24.28
N TYR A 102 5.24 -18.98 24.79
CA TYR A 102 5.24 -17.77 23.97
C TYR A 102 6.63 -17.49 23.40
N THR A 103 7.69 -17.69 24.18
CA THR A 103 9.08 -17.53 23.69
C THR A 103 9.34 -18.40 22.46
N VAL A 104 8.91 -19.67 22.49
CA VAL A 104 9.06 -20.59 21.35
C VAL A 104 8.21 -20.14 20.15
N ALA A 105 6.94 -19.79 20.39
CA ALA A 105 6.01 -19.38 19.34
C ALA A 105 6.48 -18.11 18.60
N VAL A 106 6.86 -17.08 19.36
CA VAL A 106 7.39 -15.81 18.84
C VAL A 106 8.65 -16.06 18.02
N ALA A 107 9.62 -16.83 18.54
CA ALA A 107 10.84 -17.14 17.82
C ALA A 107 10.59 -17.93 16.52
N ASN A 108 9.56 -18.77 16.48
CA ASN A 108 9.17 -19.50 15.27
C ASN A 108 8.53 -18.59 14.23
N LEU A 109 7.68 -17.65 14.65
CA LEU A 109 7.10 -16.65 13.76
C LEU A 109 8.17 -15.73 13.15
N GLU A 110 9.07 -15.20 13.98
CA GLU A 110 10.21 -14.38 13.54
C GLU A 110 11.08 -15.12 12.51
N ARG A 111 11.42 -16.38 12.78
CA ARG A 111 12.23 -17.21 11.86
C ARG A 111 11.51 -17.45 10.52
N ALA A 112 10.18 -17.46 10.52
CA ALA A 112 9.38 -17.58 9.32
C ALA A 112 9.21 -16.25 8.54
N GLY A 113 9.75 -15.15 9.06
CA GLY A 113 9.67 -13.81 8.46
C GLY A 113 8.45 -12.99 8.92
N GLY A 114 7.75 -13.45 9.95
CA GLY A 114 6.72 -12.66 10.62
C GLY A 114 7.34 -11.59 11.51
N ARG A 115 6.47 -10.76 12.08
CA ARG A 115 6.80 -9.73 13.08
C ARG A 115 5.94 -9.90 14.32
N VAL A 116 6.42 -9.41 15.46
CA VAL A 116 5.66 -9.43 16.72
C VAL A 116 5.63 -8.06 17.38
N VAL A 117 4.43 -7.63 17.79
CA VAL A 117 4.26 -6.41 18.59
C VAL A 117 3.67 -6.74 19.95
N GLY A 118 4.16 -6.10 21.02
CA GLY A 118 3.61 -6.24 22.37
C GLY A 118 2.32 -5.41 22.55
N TYR A 119 1.34 -5.94 23.28
CA TYR A 119 0.09 -5.25 23.59
C TYR A 119 0.20 -4.40 24.86
N VAL A 120 -0.19 -3.12 24.81
CA VAL A 120 -0.23 -2.23 25.98
C VAL A 120 -1.58 -1.52 26.03
N ASN A 121 -2.41 -1.83 27.02
CA ASN A 121 -3.69 -1.15 27.21
C ASN A 121 -3.50 0.14 28.01
N THR A 122 -3.81 1.29 27.41
CA THR A 122 -3.63 2.61 28.04
C THR A 122 -4.88 3.15 28.75
N HIS A 123 -6.01 2.45 28.64
CA HIS A 123 -7.28 2.84 29.26
C HIS A 123 -7.68 4.29 28.93
N ASP A 124 -7.68 4.67 27.65
CA ASP A 124 -7.98 6.04 27.19
C ASP A 124 -7.02 7.09 27.81
N GLY A 125 -5.78 6.69 28.04
CA GLY A 125 -4.73 7.53 28.63
C GLY A 125 -4.77 7.60 30.16
N ALA A 126 -5.63 6.81 30.81
CA ALA A 126 -5.71 6.75 32.27
C ALA A 126 -4.60 5.91 32.91
N LEU A 127 -3.96 4.99 32.18
CA LEU A 127 -2.78 4.27 32.67
C LEU A 127 -1.64 5.28 32.90
N PRO A 128 -1.02 5.37 34.09
CA PRO A 128 0.12 6.26 34.31
C PRO A 128 1.23 6.00 33.28
N LEU A 129 1.85 7.09 32.77
CA LEU A 129 2.86 6.97 31.70
C LEU A 129 3.99 6.01 32.09
N ALA A 130 4.49 6.11 33.33
CA ALA A 130 5.54 5.23 33.83
C ALA A 130 5.14 3.74 33.84
N ASP A 131 3.86 3.43 34.02
CA ASP A 131 3.37 2.04 34.00
C ASP A 131 3.26 1.52 32.56
N ALA A 132 2.87 2.37 31.61
CA ALA A 132 2.90 2.03 30.18
C ALA A 132 4.35 1.79 29.71
N GLU A 133 5.27 2.65 30.10
CA GLU A 133 6.71 2.50 29.85
C GLU A 133 7.27 1.22 30.48
N ALA A 134 6.82 0.88 31.70
CA ALA A 134 7.20 -0.36 32.36
C ALA A 134 6.72 -1.61 31.58
N GLN A 135 5.50 -1.61 31.03
CA GLN A 135 5.02 -2.71 30.20
C GLN A 135 5.84 -2.86 28.90
N VAL A 136 6.18 -1.74 28.24
CA VAL A 136 7.05 -1.72 27.07
C VAL A 136 8.40 -2.36 27.38
N THR A 137 9.06 -1.94 28.47
CA THR A 137 10.36 -2.49 28.87
C THR A 137 10.26 -3.96 29.31
N ALA A 138 9.16 -4.38 29.92
CA ALA A 138 8.92 -5.77 30.28
C ALA A 138 8.92 -6.68 29.06
N TYR A 139 8.21 -6.32 27.98
CA TYR A 139 8.23 -7.10 26.74
C TYR A 139 9.65 -7.25 26.17
N LEU A 140 10.41 -6.15 26.09
CA LEU A 140 11.78 -6.19 25.57
C LEU A 140 12.71 -7.05 26.44
N SER A 141 12.51 -7.06 27.76
CA SER A 141 13.26 -7.91 28.68
C SER A 141 12.85 -9.38 28.61
N GLN A 142 11.57 -9.67 28.42
CA GLN A 142 11.02 -11.03 28.42
C GLN A 142 11.23 -11.76 27.08
N TYR A 143 11.21 -11.01 25.98
CA TYR A 143 11.33 -11.52 24.61
C TYR A 143 12.46 -10.78 23.85
N PRO A 144 13.71 -10.88 24.33
CA PRO A 144 14.82 -10.08 23.80
C PRO A 144 15.08 -10.36 22.33
N GLY A 145 15.07 -9.30 21.52
CA GLY A 145 15.36 -9.37 20.08
C GLY A 145 14.22 -9.92 19.22
N ALA A 146 13.04 -10.18 19.79
CA ALA A 146 11.91 -10.77 19.07
C ALA A 146 10.65 -9.88 19.08
N ILE A 147 10.76 -8.63 19.55
CA ILE A 147 9.69 -7.64 19.53
C ILE A 147 10.05 -6.56 18.50
N ASP A 148 9.20 -6.36 17.50
CA ASP A 148 9.32 -5.35 16.46
C ASP A 148 8.64 -4.02 16.83
N GLY A 149 7.76 -4.03 17.82
CA GLY A 149 6.96 -2.86 18.15
C GLY A 149 5.91 -3.09 19.22
N PHE A 150 4.96 -2.16 19.30
CA PHE A 150 3.91 -2.15 20.30
C PHE A 150 2.59 -1.71 19.70
N LEU A 151 1.52 -2.43 20.05
CA LEU A 151 0.15 -1.96 19.90
C LEU A 151 -0.25 -1.21 21.19
N ILE A 152 -0.51 0.08 21.06
CA ILE A 152 -0.98 0.95 22.13
C ILE A 152 -2.51 0.99 22.05
N ASP A 153 -3.14 0.16 22.87
CA ASP A 153 -4.58 -0.11 22.82
C ASP A 153 -5.40 0.78 23.75
N ASN A 154 -6.70 0.85 23.47
CA ASN A 154 -7.63 1.82 24.05
C ASN A 154 -7.01 3.22 24.04
N MET A 155 -6.48 3.62 22.88
CA MET A 155 -5.90 4.92 22.67
C MET A 155 -7.00 5.97 22.65
N SER A 156 -6.80 7.10 23.33
CA SER A 156 -7.74 8.21 23.19
C SER A 156 -7.76 8.75 21.77
N SER A 157 -8.93 9.18 21.30
CA SER A 157 -9.08 9.96 20.07
C SER A 157 -9.18 11.47 20.31
N HIS A 158 -9.16 11.91 21.57
CA HIS A 158 -9.33 13.31 21.97
C HIS A 158 -8.02 14.09 22.08
N TYR A 159 -7.96 15.33 21.57
CA TYR A 159 -6.76 16.18 21.65
C TYR A 159 -6.16 16.33 23.06
N SER A 160 -6.97 16.27 24.12
CA SER A 160 -6.50 16.32 25.51
C SER A 160 -5.59 15.15 25.90
N GLY A 161 -5.72 13.99 25.24
CA GLY A 161 -4.86 12.83 25.47
C GLY A 161 -3.58 12.83 24.62
N LEU A 162 -3.48 13.67 23.59
CA LEU A 162 -2.41 13.57 22.59
C LEU A 162 -0.99 13.69 23.19
N SER A 163 -0.78 14.58 24.16
CA SER A 163 0.55 14.76 24.77
C SER A 163 1.03 13.53 25.54
N TYR A 164 0.12 12.78 26.14
CA TYR A 164 0.44 11.51 26.80
C TYR A 164 1.00 10.51 25.78
N TYR A 165 0.32 10.36 24.65
CA TYR A 165 0.75 9.41 23.60
C TYR A 165 2.00 9.87 22.87
N GLN A 166 2.22 11.18 22.69
CA GLN A 166 3.48 11.71 22.16
C GLN A 166 4.66 11.39 23.08
N ALA A 167 4.47 11.47 24.40
CA ALA A 167 5.50 11.10 25.36
C ALA A 167 5.80 9.59 25.32
N LEU A 168 4.77 8.73 25.32
CA LEU A 168 4.94 7.29 25.21
C LEU A 168 5.59 6.88 23.88
N TYR A 169 5.19 7.50 22.77
CA TYR A 169 5.80 7.32 21.46
C TYR A 169 7.29 7.70 21.49
N ALA A 170 7.63 8.87 22.02
CA ALA A 170 9.02 9.32 22.14
C ALA A 170 9.85 8.35 23.01
N PHE A 171 9.28 7.84 24.09
CA PHE A 171 9.90 6.82 24.92
C PHE A 171 10.20 5.55 24.11
N VAL A 172 9.21 4.98 23.42
CA VAL A 172 9.40 3.77 22.59
C VAL A 172 10.49 4.00 21.53
N LYS A 173 10.48 5.15 20.85
CA LYS A 173 11.49 5.50 19.84
C LYS A 173 12.88 5.70 20.41
N SER A 174 13.00 6.09 21.69
CA SER A 174 14.29 6.20 22.38
C SER A 174 14.96 4.84 22.62
N LEU A 175 14.17 3.76 22.64
CA LEU A 175 14.66 2.39 22.84
C LEU A 175 15.14 1.75 21.53
N GLY A 176 14.72 2.25 20.36
CA GLY A 176 15.11 1.72 19.06
C GLY A 176 14.09 2.02 17.95
N ALA A 177 14.28 1.40 16.80
CA ALA A 177 13.41 1.53 15.63
C ALA A 177 12.15 0.64 15.73
N TYR A 178 11.47 0.70 16.88
CA TYR A 178 10.25 -0.07 17.15
C TYR A 178 9.03 0.58 16.49
N GLN A 179 8.15 -0.22 15.90
CA GLN A 179 6.85 0.25 15.39
C GLN A 179 5.90 0.59 16.55
N VAL A 180 5.12 1.65 16.41
CA VAL A 180 4.03 2.02 17.32
C VAL A 180 2.73 2.03 16.54
N ILE A 181 1.85 1.10 16.86
CA ILE A 181 0.50 0.99 16.31
C ILE A 181 -0.46 1.52 17.37
N GLY A 182 -1.08 2.67 17.13
CA GLY A 182 -2.11 3.21 18.02
C GLY A 182 -3.48 2.67 17.67
N ASN A 183 -4.22 2.14 18.65
CA ASN A 183 -5.60 1.69 18.45
C ASN A 183 -6.61 2.57 19.19
N PRO A 184 -7.19 3.59 18.54
CA PRO A 184 -8.31 4.35 19.07
C PRO A 184 -9.68 3.67 18.86
N GLY A 185 -9.72 2.49 18.25
CA GLY A 185 -10.96 1.73 17.96
C GLY A 185 -11.80 2.31 16.80
N GLY A 186 -11.34 3.36 16.11
CA GLY A 186 -12.10 4.00 15.03
C GLY A 186 -11.64 5.42 14.70
N ASP A 187 -12.60 6.32 14.48
CA ASP A 187 -12.36 7.71 14.08
C ASP A 187 -11.43 8.43 15.07
N THR A 188 -10.39 9.05 14.53
CA THR A 188 -9.38 9.80 15.29
C THR A 188 -8.95 11.07 14.55
N HIS A 189 -8.19 11.93 15.25
CA HIS A 189 -7.62 13.13 14.66
C HIS A 189 -6.28 12.84 13.97
N ARG A 190 -6.05 13.45 12.81
CA ARG A 190 -4.77 13.38 12.07
C ARG A 190 -3.54 13.67 12.95
N ALA A 191 -3.69 14.52 13.97
CA ALA A 191 -2.61 14.86 14.90
C ALA A 191 -2.03 13.63 15.62
N TYR A 192 -2.79 12.54 15.76
CA TYR A 192 -2.31 11.29 16.35
C TYR A 192 -1.24 10.57 15.53
N LEU A 193 -1.06 10.91 14.25
CA LEU A 193 0.11 10.46 13.47
C LEU A 193 1.44 11.03 13.98
N THR A 194 1.41 11.98 14.93
CA THR A 194 2.62 12.41 15.65
C THR A 194 2.94 11.55 16.86
N ALA A 195 2.07 10.60 17.21
CA ALA A 195 2.15 9.72 18.36
C ALA A 195 2.06 8.22 18.01
N ALA A 196 1.99 7.87 16.73
CA ALA A 196 1.99 6.50 16.23
C ALA A 196 2.48 6.47 14.77
N ASP A 197 3.11 5.37 14.36
CA ASP A 197 3.48 5.16 12.95
C ASP A 197 2.26 4.69 12.13
N THR A 198 1.39 3.92 12.78
CA THR A 198 0.21 3.29 12.21
C THR A 198 -0.97 3.48 13.16
N LEU A 199 -2.16 3.76 12.64
CA LEU A 199 -3.40 3.91 13.41
C LEU A 199 -4.43 2.87 12.98
N VAL A 200 -5.09 2.24 13.95
CA VAL A 200 -6.30 1.47 13.67
C VAL A 200 -7.45 2.46 13.46
N THR A 201 -7.85 2.61 12.19
CA THR A 201 -8.88 3.58 11.78
C THR A 201 -10.27 2.97 11.67
N PHE A 202 -10.35 1.65 11.74
CA PHE A 202 -11.61 0.93 11.89
C PHE A 202 -11.37 -0.32 12.71
N GLU A 203 -12.17 -0.49 13.75
CA GLU A 203 -12.33 -1.75 14.47
C GLU A 203 -13.83 -1.97 14.67
N GLY A 204 -14.39 -2.95 13.98
CA GLY A 204 -15.85 -3.08 13.98
C GLY A 204 -16.42 -4.26 13.20
N ALA A 205 -17.74 -4.41 13.22
CA ALA A 205 -18.44 -5.52 12.60
C ALA A 205 -18.54 -5.27 11.09
N ALA A 206 -18.48 -6.36 10.32
CA ALA A 206 -18.62 -6.32 8.86
C ALA A 206 -19.90 -5.60 8.41
N ALA A 207 -21.00 -5.70 9.18
CA ALA A 207 -22.24 -5.00 8.88
C ALA A 207 -22.12 -3.46 8.93
N ALA A 208 -21.25 -2.92 9.79
CA ALA A 208 -21.02 -1.48 9.91
C ALA A 208 -19.95 -0.98 8.92
N TYR A 209 -19.07 -1.88 8.48
CA TYR A 209 -17.89 -1.50 7.70
C TYR A 209 -18.23 -0.79 6.38
N PRO A 210 -19.20 -1.19 5.54
CA PRO A 210 -19.54 -0.47 4.30
C PRO A 210 -19.90 1.01 4.49
N ALA A 211 -20.49 1.38 5.64
CA ALA A 211 -20.86 2.76 5.94
C ALA A 211 -19.72 3.60 6.55
N ALA A 212 -18.70 2.97 7.13
CA ALA A 212 -17.57 3.64 7.77
C ALA A 212 -16.63 4.27 6.72
N THR A 213 -16.80 5.56 6.45
CA THR A 213 -15.96 6.28 5.48
C THR A 213 -14.79 6.94 6.20
N PRO A 214 -13.53 6.66 5.84
CA PRO A 214 -12.39 7.29 6.49
C PRO A 214 -12.38 8.80 6.22
N PRO A 215 -11.91 9.62 7.18
CA PRO A 215 -11.70 11.04 6.95
C PRO A 215 -10.81 11.33 5.74
N SER A 216 -11.06 12.43 5.03
CA SER A 216 -10.35 12.75 3.77
C SER A 216 -8.83 12.86 3.89
N TRP A 217 -8.31 13.13 5.10
CA TRP A 217 -6.86 13.22 5.33
C TRP A 217 -6.16 11.85 5.25
N VAL A 218 -6.89 10.74 5.42
CA VAL A 218 -6.37 9.36 5.34
C VAL A 218 -5.80 9.08 3.96
N ALA A 219 -6.50 9.49 2.90
CA ALA A 219 -6.05 9.29 1.51
C ALA A 219 -4.77 10.08 1.16
N ALA A 220 -4.35 11.03 2.00
CA ALA A 220 -3.14 11.81 1.80
C ALA A 220 -1.92 11.25 2.56
N GLN A 221 -2.04 10.11 3.24
CA GLN A 221 -0.94 9.45 3.96
C GLN A 221 -0.59 8.10 3.30
N PRO A 222 0.60 7.53 3.57
CA PRO A 222 0.93 6.17 3.16
C PRO A 222 -0.10 5.16 3.69
N ALA A 223 -0.38 4.10 2.92
CA ALA A 223 -1.35 3.10 3.35
C ALA A 223 -0.87 2.37 4.61
N SER A 224 0.45 2.17 4.74
CA SER A 224 1.09 1.63 5.94
C SER A 224 0.78 2.40 7.24
N SER A 225 0.24 3.61 7.17
CA SER A 225 -0.20 4.37 8.33
C SER A 225 -1.56 3.91 8.89
N PHE A 226 -2.25 2.95 8.26
CA PHE A 226 -3.60 2.56 8.66
C PHE A 226 -3.86 1.06 8.71
N VAL A 227 -4.68 0.67 9.69
CA VAL A 227 -5.20 -0.68 9.89
C VAL A 227 -6.72 -0.65 9.91
N ASN A 228 -7.36 -1.65 9.30
CA ASN A 228 -8.77 -1.96 9.53
C ASN A 228 -8.92 -3.39 10.08
N THR A 229 -9.57 -3.56 11.23
CA THR A 229 -9.93 -4.87 11.82
C THR A 229 -11.44 -5.07 11.72
N ILE A 230 -11.86 -6.16 11.09
CA ILE A 230 -13.27 -6.43 10.78
C ILE A 230 -13.70 -7.75 11.42
N SER A 231 -14.71 -7.71 12.30
CA SER A 231 -15.31 -8.90 12.93
C SER A 231 -16.66 -9.25 12.30
N ASP A 232 -17.29 -10.32 12.77
CA ASP A 232 -18.64 -10.74 12.36
C ASP A 232 -18.77 -10.98 10.85
N GLN A 233 -17.68 -11.33 10.17
CA GLN A 233 -17.66 -11.68 8.77
C GLN A 233 -17.67 -13.20 8.62
N PHE A 234 -18.83 -13.80 8.38
CA PHE A 234 -19.00 -15.25 8.39
C PHE A 234 -18.75 -15.95 7.05
N SER A 235 -18.41 -15.20 5.99
CA SER A 235 -18.28 -15.76 4.64
C SER A 235 -16.93 -15.43 4.01
N VAL A 236 -16.37 -16.39 3.27
CA VAL A 236 -15.13 -16.19 2.48
C VAL A 236 -15.31 -15.07 1.45
N SER A 237 -16.47 -15.00 0.79
CA SER A 237 -16.75 -13.96 -0.19
C SER A 237 -16.87 -12.57 0.44
N GLY A 238 -17.48 -12.47 1.62
CA GLY A 238 -17.57 -11.21 2.35
C GLY A 238 -16.22 -10.78 2.90
N MET A 239 -15.42 -11.71 3.44
CA MET A 239 -14.04 -11.42 3.84
C MET A 239 -13.22 -10.87 2.67
N ALA A 240 -13.33 -11.47 1.48
CA ALA A 240 -12.64 -10.95 0.31
C ALA A 240 -13.11 -9.54 -0.09
N ALA A 241 -14.41 -9.25 0.04
CA ALA A 241 -14.96 -7.93 -0.22
C ALA A 241 -14.49 -6.90 0.83
N ASP A 242 -14.42 -7.28 2.10
CA ASP A 242 -13.93 -6.41 3.19
C ASP A 242 -12.44 -6.08 3.01
N ILE A 243 -11.61 -7.04 2.59
CA ILE A 243 -10.20 -6.81 2.26
C ILE A 243 -10.05 -5.86 1.06
N ALA A 244 -10.86 -6.04 0.01
CA ALA A 244 -10.86 -5.14 -1.13
C ALA A 244 -11.23 -3.72 -0.71
N LEU A 245 -12.28 -3.57 0.11
CA LEU A 245 -12.72 -2.28 0.63
C LEU A 245 -11.69 -1.64 1.56
N ALA A 246 -10.96 -2.41 2.36
CA ALA A 246 -9.85 -1.90 3.17
C ALA A 246 -8.76 -1.25 2.32
N ARG A 247 -8.43 -1.85 1.18
CA ARG A 247 -7.47 -1.27 0.23
C ARG A 247 -8.00 0.00 -0.42
N GLU A 248 -9.26 0.01 -0.83
CA GLU A 248 -9.91 1.22 -1.37
C GLU A 248 -9.90 2.37 -0.35
N ARG A 249 -9.93 2.04 0.95
CA ARG A 249 -9.85 2.98 2.08
C ARG A 249 -8.43 3.31 2.52
N ASN A 250 -7.43 2.98 1.71
CA ASN A 250 -6.02 3.28 1.95
C ASN A 250 -5.45 2.59 3.21
N ALA A 251 -5.94 1.41 3.60
CA ALA A 251 -5.31 0.64 4.67
C ALA A 251 -4.18 -0.26 4.15
N GLY A 252 -3.05 -0.23 4.87
CA GLY A 252 -1.87 -1.05 4.62
C GLY A 252 -1.84 -2.33 5.48
N TYR A 253 -2.70 -2.39 6.50
CA TYR A 253 -2.92 -3.58 7.32
C TYR A 253 -4.40 -3.94 7.40
N VAL A 254 -4.70 -5.24 7.43
CA VAL A 254 -6.06 -5.74 7.61
C VAL A 254 -6.07 -6.98 8.50
N TYR A 255 -7.20 -7.24 9.15
CA TYR A 255 -7.54 -8.55 9.68
C TYR A 255 -9.06 -8.71 9.68
N VAL A 256 -9.55 -9.85 9.20
CA VAL A 256 -10.97 -10.15 9.09
C VAL A 256 -11.28 -11.45 9.83
N THR A 257 -12.29 -11.46 10.68
CA THR A 257 -12.66 -12.64 11.46
C THR A 257 -14.16 -12.90 11.47
N ASP A 258 -14.51 -14.18 11.54
CA ASP A 258 -15.87 -14.69 11.73
C ASP A 258 -16.26 -14.76 13.21
N GLN A 259 -15.37 -14.33 14.11
CA GLN A 259 -15.71 -14.14 15.52
C GLN A 259 -16.64 -12.95 15.70
N SER A 260 -17.60 -13.10 16.61
CA SER A 260 -18.56 -12.05 16.90
C SER A 260 -18.07 -11.15 18.02
N MET A 261 -18.09 -9.84 17.78
CA MET A 261 -17.75 -8.85 18.80
C MET A 261 -18.75 -8.76 19.96
N TYR A 262 -19.98 -9.26 19.75
CA TYR A 262 -21.07 -9.20 20.73
C TYR A 262 -21.36 -10.57 21.34
N SER A 263 -20.48 -11.55 21.14
CA SER A 263 -20.62 -12.88 21.74
C SER A 263 -20.56 -12.80 23.27
N THR A 264 -21.45 -13.52 23.94
CA THR A 264 -21.36 -13.77 25.38
C THR A 264 -20.57 -15.05 25.71
N ASP A 265 -20.32 -15.88 24.71
CA ASP A 265 -19.84 -17.25 24.89
C ASP A 265 -18.35 -17.42 24.53
N SER A 266 -17.75 -16.41 23.92
CA SER A 266 -16.34 -16.41 23.48
C SER A 266 -15.77 -15.01 23.53
N PHE A 267 -14.44 -14.90 23.66
CA PHE A 267 -13.77 -13.61 23.55
C PHE A 267 -13.45 -13.31 22.09
N LEU A 268 -13.54 -12.04 21.70
CA LEU A 268 -13.12 -11.64 20.36
C LEU A 268 -11.59 -11.82 20.23
N TYR A 269 -11.17 -12.40 19.10
CA TYR A 269 -9.78 -12.70 18.77
C TYR A 269 -9.15 -13.85 19.59
N ASP A 270 -9.98 -14.73 20.17
CA ASP A 270 -9.54 -15.92 20.92
C ASP A 270 -9.14 -17.12 20.06
N ARG A 271 -9.26 -16.97 18.73
CA ARG A 271 -8.82 -17.97 17.74
C ARG A 271 -8.55 -17.36 16.37
N MET A 272 -8.02 -18.16 15.45
CA MET A 272 -7.94 -17.85 14.03
C MET A 272 -9.32 -17.97 13.36
N PRO A 273 -9.61 -17.18 12.31
CA PRO A 273 -10.86 -17.29 11.59
C PRO A 273 -10.99 -18.65 10.90
N SER A 274 -12.22 -19.17 10.76
CA SER A 274 -12.48 -20.44 10.09
C SER A 274 -11.92 -20.52 8.65
N TYR A 275 -11.76 -19.35 8.01
CA TYR A 275 -11.25 -19.20 6.65
C TYR A 275 -9.81 -18.67 6.57
N TRP A 276 -8.99 -18.80 7.61
CA TRP A 276 -7.62 -18.25 7.66
C TRP A 276 -6.81 -18.43 6.37
N ASN A 277 -6.79 -19.65 5.81
CA ASN A 277 -6.05 -19.91 4.57
C ASN A 277 -6.56 -19.11 3.36
N ALA A 278 -7.87 -18.88 3.27
CA ALA A 278 -8.47 -18.06 2.21
C ALA A 278 -8.17 -16.57 2.42
N GLU A 279 -8.12 -16.09 3.67
CA GLU A 279 -7.71 -14.72 3.98
C GLU A 279 -6.24 -14.48 3.58
N VAL A 280 -5.33 -15.37 3.97
CA VAL A 280 -3.92 -15.33 3.55
C VAL A 280 -3.79 -15.31 2.03
N ALA A 281 -4.55 -16.16 1.33
CA ALA A 281 -4.54 -16.20 -0.14
C ALA A 281 -5.07 -14.90 -0.76
N THR A 282 -6.09 -14.29 -0.16
CA THR A 282 -6.68 -13.02 -0.62
C THR A 282 -5.70 -11.86 -0.46
N VAL A 283 -5.02 -11.77 0.69
CA VAL A 283 -3.97 -10.76 0.92
C VAL A 283 -2.80 -10.95 -0.06
N ALA A 284 -2.35 -12.19 -0.27
CA ALA A 284 -1.30 -12.53 -1.22
C ALA A 284 -1.65 -12.09 -2.65
N ALA A 285 -2.87 -12.39 -3.10
CA ALA A 285 -3.36 -12.01 -4.42
C ALA A 285 -3.45 -10.49 -4.59
N SER A 286 -3.77 -9.77 -3.52
CA SER A 286 -3.91 -8.32 -3.56
C SER A 286 -2.55 -7.57 -3.59
N GLY A 287 -1.45 -8.21 -3.19
CA GLY A 287 -0.09 -7.68 -3.28
C GLY A 287 0.61 -7.97 -4.61
N ALA A 288 0.07 -8.88 -5.42
CA ALA A 288 0.55 -9.10 -6.77
C ALA A 288 0.17 -7.89 -7.63
N ALA A 289 1.16 -7.19 -8.19
CA ALA A 289 0.92 -6.12 -9.14
C ALA A 289 -0.02 -6.63 -10.23
N VAL A 290 -1.22 -6.05 -10.31
CA VAL A 290 -2.12 -6.28 -11.44
C VAL A 290 -1.36 -5.84 -12.69
N PRO A 291 -1.15 -6.70 -13.70
CA PRO A 291 -0.56 -6.24 -14.94
C PRO A 291 -1.50 -5.18 -15.53
N GLU A 292 -0.98 -3.95 -15.66
CA GLU A 292 -1.68 -2.81 -16.24
C GLU A 292 -2.43 -3.22 -17.52
N PRO A 293 -3.74 -2.91 -17.65
CA PRO A 293 -4.50 -3.18 -18.89
C PRO A 293 -3.83 -2.63 -20.15
N GLY A 294 -2.95 -1.62 -20.00
CA GLY A 294 -2.18 -1.03 -21.08
C GLY A 294 -1.09 -1.92 -21.68
N ALA A 295 -0.53 -2.89 -20.94
CA ALA A 295 0.57 -3.73 -21.44
C ALA A 295 0.10 -4.74 -22.51
N VAL A 296 -1.16 -5.20 -22.40
CA VAL A 296 -1.79 -6.11 -23.37
C VAL A 296 -2.26 -5.35 -24.62
N VAL A 297 -2.71 -4.10 -24.46
CA VAL A 297 -3.18 -3.27 -25.59
C VAL A 297 -1.99 -2.73 -26.41
N LEU A 298 -0.86 -2.39 -25.80
CA LEU A 298 0.33 -1.93 -26.55
C LEU A 298 0.99 -3.04 -27.37
N THR A 299 1.00 -4.28 -26.87
CA THR A 299 1.52 -5.43 -27.64
C THR A 299 0.62 -5.78 -28.83
N ALA A 300 -0.70 -5.64 -28.69
CA ALA A 300 -1.64 -5.82 -29.80
C ALA A 300 -1.52 -4.72 -30.87
N LEU A 301 -1.37 -3.44 -30.48
CA LEU A 301 -1.19 -2.33 -31.42
C LEU A 301 0.17 -2.38 -32.15
N GLY A 302 1.24 -2.80 -31.45
CA GLY A 302 2.56 -2.98 -32.04
C GLY A 302 2.60 -4.07 -33.12
N MET A 303 1.87 -5.17 -32.94
CA MET A 303 1.78 -6.25 -33.94
C MET A 303 0.99 -5.84 -35.19
N VAL A 304 -0.07 -5.03 -35.03
CA VAL A 304 -0.83 -4.50 -36.18
C VAL A 304 -0.01 -3.48 -36.99
N ALA A 305 0.80 -2.64 -36.33
CA ALA A 305 1.69 -1.70 -37.00
C ALA A 305 2.80 -2.41 -37.81
N MET A 306 3.39 -3.48 -37.28
CA MET A 306 4.38 -4.29 -37.99
C MET A 306 3.79 -5.08 -39.17
N ALA A 307 2.56 -5.58 -39.04
CA ALA A 307 1.86 -6.23 -40.16
C ALA A 307 1.52 -5.23 -41.28
N GLY A 308 1.12 -4.01 -40.94
CA GLY A 308 0.86 -2.93 -41.90
C GLY A 308 2.11 -2.49 -42.67
N ALA A 309 3.24 -2.34 -41.98
CA ALA A 309 4.52 -1.97 -42.59
C ALA A 309 5.05 -3.05 -43.55
N MET A 310 4.90 -4.34 -43.21
CA MET A 310 5.28 -5.46 -44.07
C MET A 310 4.36 -5.64 -45.29
N ALA A 311 3.07 -5.34 -45.18
CA ALA A 311 2.15 -5.36 -46.32
C ALA A 311 2.43 -4.22 -47.31
N GLN A 312 2.83 -3.05 -46.81
CA GLN A 312 3.14 -1.87 -47.63
C GLN A 312 4.49 -1.99 -48.35
N SER A 313 5.48 -2.68 -47.76
CA SER A 313 6.76 -2.98 -48.43
C SER A 313 6.61 -4.02 -49.55
N ARG A 314 5.76 -5.05 -49.36
CA ARG A 314 5.44 -6.05 -50.41
C ARG A 314 4.73 -5.44 -51.63
N ARG A 315 3.80 -4.51 -51.42
CA ARG A 315 3.11 -3.79 -52.53
C ARG A 315 4.05 -2.86 -53.32
N ARG A 316 5.04 -2.24 -52.66
CA ARG A 316 6.08 -1.44 -53.34
C ARG A 316 7.07 -2.29 -54.13
N GLY A 317 7.39 -3.51 -53.66
CA GLY A 317 8.25 -4.44 -54.39
C GLY A 317 7.61 -5.04 -55.65
N GLN A 318 6.30 -5.30 -55.62
CA GLN A 318 5.57 -5.84 -56.79
C GLN A 318 5.34 -4.79 -57.89
N THR A 319 5.10 -3.53 -57.53
CA THR A 319 4.97 -2.43 -58.51
C THR A 319 6.30 -2.08 -59.19
N ALA A 320 7.43 -2.24 -58.49
CA ALA A 320 8.76 -2.07 -59.09
C ALA A 320 9.14 -3.17 -60.08
N ARG A 321 8.69 -4.42 -59.87
CA ARG A 321 8.94 -5.55 -60.79
C ARG A 321 8.08 -5.52 -62.06
N ALA A 322 6.90 -4.89 -62.04
CA ALA A 322 6.03 -4.81 -63.21
C ALA A 322 6.50 -3.79 -64.27
N ASN A 323 7.39 -2.85 -63.92
CA ASN A 323 7.89 -1.80 -64.82
C ASN A 323 9.32 -2.03 -65.33
N GLY A 324 9.95 -3.16 -65.01
CA GLY A 324 11.29 -3.53 -65.49
C GLY A 324 11.23 -4.31 -66.80
N GLY A 325 11.17 -3.58 -67.91
CA GLY A 325 11.10 -4.11 -69.27
C GLY A 325 12.23 -5.07 -69.67
N ALA A 326 11.89 -5.88 -70.67
CA ALA A 326 12.61 -7.01 -71.25
C ALA A 326 14.13 -6.81 -71.50
N PRO A 327 14.96 -7.86 -71.33
CA PRO A 327 16.32 -7.86 -71.84
C PRO A 327 16.33 -8.11 -73.36
N ARG A 328 16.97 -7.19 -74.10
CA ARG A 328 17.38 -7.37 -75.50
C ARG A 328 18.38 -8.51 -75.58
N SER A 329 18.07 -9.52 -76.39
CA SER A 329 18.97 -10.61 -76.76
C SER A 329 20.13 -10.07 -77.60
N VAL A 330 21.36 -10.26 -77.13
CA VAL A 330 22.58 -10.02 -77.91
C VAL A 330 23.02 -11.37 -78.49
N GLU A 331 23.14 -11.38 -79.80
CA GLU A 331 23.54 -12.47 -80.68
C GLU A 331 25.04 -12.78 -80.56
N ARG A 332 25.41 -14.06 -80.46
CA ARG A 332 26.72 -14.56 -80.92
C ARG A 332 26.70 -16.04 -81.31
N ILE A 333 26.72 -16.25 -82.64
CA ILE A 333 27.60 -17.12 -83.45
C ILE A 333 27.80 -18.58 -82.99
N GLY A 334 27.29 -19.51 -83.79
CA GLY A 334 27.81 -20.87 -83.95
C GLY A 334 28.42 -21.05 -85.33
N ALA A 335 29.64 -21.59 -85.39
CA ALA A 335 30.30 -22.06 -86.61
C ALA A 335 29.87 -23.51 -86.89
N GLY A 336 29.65 -23.84 -88.16
CA GLY A 336 29.27 -25.17 -88.65
C GLY A 336 28.31 -25.10 -89.81
#